data_AF-A0A0F3GQQ8-F1
#
_entry.id   AF-A0A0F3GQQ8-F1
#
_cell.length_a   1.000
_cell.length_b   1.000
_cell.length_c   1.000
_cell.angle_alpha   90.00
_cell.angle_beta   90.00
_cell.angle_gamma   90.00
#
_symmetry.space_group_name_H-M   'P 1'
#
loop_
_entity.id
_entity.type
_entity.pdbx_description
1 polymer ?
#
loop_
_entity_poly.entity_id
_entity_poly.type
_entity_poly.pdbx_seq_one_letter_code
_entity_poly.pdbx_strand_id
1 'polypeptide(L)' 'PKEWEFKKSGDFNGDGKADILWQNTETGDVTVWLMDGVAISDKGYVVMGMPWEWQAK' A
#
# COMPACT_ATOMS: atom_id res chain seq x y z
N PRO A 1 -14.08 -4.19 13.15
CA PRO A 1 -13.41 -3.36 12.13
C PRO A 1 -12.27 -4.15 11.47
N LYS A 2 -12.61 -4.89 10.40
CA LYS A 2 -11.67 -5.63 9.54
C LYS A 2 -11.51 -4.86 8.22
N GLU A 3 -11.26 -3.57 8.32
CA GLU A 3 -11.26 -2.72 7.13
C GLU A 3 -9.97 -2.95 6.35
N TRP A 4 -8.80 -2.93 6.98
CA TRP A 4 -7.51 -3.08 6.30
C TRP A 4 -6.85 -4.44 6.53
N GLU A 5 -6.47 -5.11 5.43
CA GLU A 5 -5.75 -6.38 5.45
C GLU A 5 -4.35 -6.24 4.85
N PHE A 6 -3.38 -6.93 5.47
CA PHE A 6 -2.05 -7.08 4.91
C PHE A 6 -2.14 -7.86 3.61
N LYS A 7 -1.53 -7.34 2.54
CA LYS A 7 -1.46 -8.05 1.26
C LYS A 7 -0.04 -8.48 0.92
N LYS A 8 0.94 -7.59 1.05
CA LYS A 8 2.33 -7.86 0.66
C LYS A 8 3.30 -6.91 1.34
N SER A 9 4.55 -7.33 1.47
CA SER A 9 5.69 -6.46 1.74
C SER A 9 6.70 -6.47 0.59
N GLY A 10 7.42 -5.36 0.41
CA GLY A 10 8.42 -5.16 -0.63
C GLY A 10 8.94 -3.72 -0.62
N ASP A 11 10.04 -3.45 -1.30
CA ASP A 11 10.55 -2.08 -1.46
C ASP A 11 9.74 -1.36 -2.55
N PHE A 12 8.82 -0.49 -2.14
CA PHE A 12 7.90 0.20 -3.05
C PHE A 12 8.36 1.61 -3.40
N ASN A 13 9.22 2.24 -2.58
CA ASN A 13 9.78 3.57 -2.83
C ASN A 13 11.22 3.56 -3.38
N GLY A 14 11.87 2.40 -3.44
CA GLY A 14 13.23 2.21 -3.96
C GLY A 14 14.35 2.60 -2.99
N ASP A 15 14.07 2.70 -1.69
CA ASP A 15 15.05 3.11 -0.68
C ASP A 15 15.88 1.94 -0.11
N GLY A 16 15.64 0.71 -0.59
CA GLY A 16 16.30 -0.51 -0.15
C GLY A 16 15.72 -1.10 1.14
N LYS A 17 14.61 -0.57 1.66
CA LYS A 17 13.90 -1.06 2.84
C LYS A 17 12.57 -1.68 2.44
N ALA A 18 12.06 -2.56 3.30
CA ALA A 18 10.81 -3.27 3.04
C ALA A 18 9.60 -2.46 3.53
N ASP A 19 8.77 -2.02 2.61
CA ASP A 19 7.49 -1.34 2.85
C ASP A 19 6.33 -2.35 2.95
N ILE A 20 5.15 -1.89 3.40
CA ILE A 20 3.97 -2.73 3.61
C ILE A 20 2.77 -2.24 2.80
N LEU A 21 2.18 -3.12 2.00
CA LEU A 21 0.95 -2.86 1.26
C LEU A 21 -0.27 -3.41 2.01
N TRP A 22 -1.23 -2.52 2.22
CA TRP A 22 -2.53 -2.81 2.82
C TRP A 22 -3.65 -2.58 1.82
N GLN A 23 -4.71 -3.36 1.91
CA GLN A 23 -5.92 -3.14 1.14
C GLN A 23 -7.15 -3.10 2.04
N ASN A 24 -8.02 -2.13 1.80
CA ASN A 24 -9.32 -2.04 2.43
C ASN A 24 -10.27 -3.07 1.79
N THR A 25 -10.81 -3.97 2.59
CA THR A 25 -11.68 -5.05 2.11
C THR A 25 -13.10 -4.58 1.76
N GLU A 26 -13.53 -3.43 2.28
CA GLU A 26 -14.86 -2.87 2.05
C GLU A 26 -14.88 -1.95 0.82
N THR A 27 -13.87 -1.08 0.69
CA THR A 27 -13.79 -0.10 -0.41
C THR A 27 -12.90 -0.54 -1.55
N GLY A 28 -11.99 -1.49 -1.33
CA GLY A 28 -10.95 -1.89 -2.27
C GLY A 28 -9.75 -0.95 -2.30
N ASP A 29 -9.74 0.11 -1.50
CA ASP A 29 -8.65 1.09 -1.45
C ASP A 29 -7.32 0.42 -1.10
N VAL A 30 -6.23 0.89 -1.70
CA VAL A 30 -4.88 0.41 -1.41
C VAL A 30 -4.06 1.54 -0.83
N THR A 31 -3.30 1.25 0.23
CA THR A 31 -2.31 2.15 0.81
C THR A 31 -1.01 1.39 1.02
N VAL A 32 0.10 2.10 0.89
CA VAL A 32 1.43 1.55 1.20
C VAL A 32 1.95 2.29 2.41
N TRP A 33 2.44 1.58 3.42
CA TRP A 33 3.20 2.18 4.51
C TRP A 33 4.67 2.07 4.15
N LEU A 34 5.31 3.22 3.95
CA LEU A 34 6.75 3.30 3.79
C LEU A 34 7.39 3.07 5.16
N MET A 35 8.41 2.23 5.21
CA MET A 35 8.99 1.76 6.46
C MET A 35 10.47 2.12 6.57
N ASP A 36 10.89 2.51 7.77
CA ASP A 36 12.30 2.57 8.17
C ASP A 36 12.56 1.56 9.29
N GLY A 37 12.93 0.34 8.88
CA GLY A 37 13.07 -0.79 9.80
C GLY A 37 11.71 -1.18 10.39
N VAL A 38 11.53 -0.94 11.70
CA VAL A 38 10.26 -1.22 12.41
C VAL A 38 9.37 0.03 12.56
N ALA A 39 9.85 1.19 12.15
CA ALA A 39 9.10 2.44 12.20
C ALA A 39 8.42 2.71 10.86
N ILE A 40 7.22 3.31 10.89
CA ILE A 40 6.57 3.83 9.68
C ILE A 40 7.22 5.18 9.37
N SER A 41 7.87 5.29 8.23
CA SER A 41 8.47 6.55 7.76
C SER A 41 7.43 7.44 7.09
N ASP A 42 6.49 6.85 6.35
CA ASP A 42 5.36 7.56 5.74
C ASP A 42 4.17 6.62 5.45
N LYS A 43 2.98 7.17 5.27
CA LYS A 43 1.80 6.43 4.77
C LYS A 43 1.54 6.86 3.33
N GLY A 44 2.16 6.15 2.41
CA GLY A 44 2.07 6.32 0.97
C GLY A 44 0.64 6.23 0.41
N TYR A 45 0.43 7.13 -0.55
CA TYR A 45 -0.74 7.46 -1.36
C TYR A 45 -1.86 6.42 -1.43
N VAL A 46 -3.07 6.87 -1.07
CA VAL A 46 -4.34 6.23 -1.40
C VAL A 46 -4.62 6.49 -2.88
N VAL A 47 -4.76 5.44 -3.68
CA VAL A 47 -5.36 5.61 -5.00
C VAL A 47 -6.87 5.53 -4.85
N MET A 48 -7.51 6.69 -4.68
CA MET A 48 -8.98 6.78 -4.72
C MET A 48 -9.45 6.83 -6.18
N GLY A 49 -10.29 5.86 -6.59
CA GLY A 49 -10.98 5.94 -7.87
C GLY A 49 -10.16 5.59 -9.11
N MET A 50 -9.20 4.65 -9.01
CA MET A 50 -8.56 4.09 -10.21
C MET A 50 -9.61 3.40 -11.10
N PRO A 51 -9.78 3.81 -12.37
CA PRO A 51 -10.67 3.13 -13.30
C PRO A 51 -10.15 1.71 -13.58
N TRP A 52 -11.06 0.73 -13.66
CA TRP A 52 -10.78 -0.68 -13.99
C TRP A 52 -10.03 -0.89 -15.31
N GLU A 53 -9.98 0.14 -16.15
CA GLU A 53 -9.32 0.18 -17.46
C GLU A 53 -7.80 0.39 -17.38
N TRP A 54 -7.25 0.81 -16.22
CA TRP A 54 -5.82 0.99 -16.08
C TRP A 54 -5.13 -0.32 -15.69
N GLN A 55 -4.66 -1.05 -16.71
CA GLN A 55 -3.74 -2.17 -16.53
C GLN A 55 -2.32 -1.70 -16.86
N ALA A 56 -1.42 -1.76 -15.87
CA ALA A 56 0.01 -1.70 -16.15
C ALA A 56 0.35 -2.85 -17.11
N LYS A 57 1.04 -2.55 -18.21
CA LYS A 57 1.55 -3.55 -19.16
C LYS A 57 2.67 -4.37 -18.54
#